data_AF-A0A1Q7M4V0-F1
#
_entry.id   AF-A0A1Q7M4V0-F1
#
_cell.length_a   1.000
_cell.length_b   1.000
_cell.length_c   1.000
_cell.angle_alpha   90.00
_cell.angle_beta   90.00
_cell.angle_gamma   90.00
#
_symmetry.space_group_name_H-M   'P 1'
#
loop_
_entity.id
_entity.type
_entity.pdbx_description
1 polymer ?
#
loop_
_entity_poly.entity_id
_entity_poly.type
_entity_poly.pdbx_seq_one_letter_code
_entity_poly.pdbx_strand_id
1 'polypeptide(L)'
;MDHRFEEDPDEEPDEPGQPAQPDGARGTATGLVPTVGLPSREWEYTTKVLSVAQVADGVTVVKVLQEAGAEGWDLASVMDGGDKRVILMRRPKRSARESRRVGFAPPATN
;
A
#
# COMPACT_ATOMS: atom_id res chain seq x y z
N MET A 1 6.55 30.30 36.95
CA MET A 1 7.43 29.13 36.97
C MET A 1 6.85 28.13 37.95
N ASP A 2 6.61 26.85 37.71
CA ASP A 2 6.67 25.96 36.56
C ASP A 2 6.08 24.64 37.11
N HIS A 3 5.18 24.03 36.36
CA HIS A 3 4.92 22.60 36.20
C HIS A 3 5.12 21.61 37.37
N ARG A 4 4.01 20.99 37.80
CA ARG A 4 3.91 19.51 37.88
C ARG A 4 2.43 19.09 37.80
N PHE A 5 1.96 18.84 36.58
CA PHE A 5 0.74 18.06 36.35
C PHE A 5 1.09 16.59 36.63
N GLU A 6 0.66 16.06 37.77
CA GLU A 6 0.40 14.64 37.95
C GLU A 6 -1.11 14.48 37.74
N GLU A 7 -1.53 14.23 36.49
CA GLU A 7 -2.88 13.75 36.18
C GLU A 7 -2.77 12.60 35.17
N ASP A 8 -3.38 11.50 35.59
CA ASP A 8 -3.45 10.14 35.07
C ASP A 8 -3.92 10.08 33.60
N PRO A 9 -3.22 9.41 32.66
CA PRO A 9 -3.70 9.25 31.29
C PRO A 9 -4.50 7.93 31.15
N ASP A 10 -5.54 7.75 31.96
CA ASP A 10 -6.54 6.68 31.80
C ASP A 10 -7.93 7.30 31.61
N GLU A 11 -8.08 8.07 30.53
CA GLU A 11 -9.40 8.39 29.98
C GLU A 11 -9.58 7.52 28.73
N GLU A 12 -10.06 6.29 28.92
CA GLU A 12 -10.58 5.49 27.81
C GLU A 12 -11.66 6.32 27.11
N PRO A 13 -11.59 6.53 25.78
CA PRO A 13 -12.58 7.34 25.09
C PRO A 13 -13.96 6.67 25.22
N ASP A 14 -14.93 7.40 25.77
CA ASP A 14 -16.33 6.99 25.88
C ASP A 14 -16.79 6.37 24.54
N GLU A 15 -17.24 5.12 24.57
CA GLU A 15 -17.79 4.47 23.38
C GLU A 15 -18.95 5.33 22.84
N PRO A 16 -18.96 5.69 21.54
CA PRO A 16 -20.02 6.54 21.02
C PRO A 16 -21.35 5.79 21.15
N GLY A 17 -22.27 6.36 21.94
CA GLY A 17 -23.56 5.78 22.24
C GLY A 17 -24.25 5.25 20.98
N GLN A 18 -24.56 3.96 21.00
CA GLN A 18 -25.22 3.28 19.89
C GLN A 18 -26.55 3.99 19.59
N PRO A 19 -26.78 4.48 18.35
CA PRO A 19 -28.00 5.22 18.06
C PRO A 19 -29.20 4.31 18.26
N ALA A 20 -30.18 4.78 19.05
CA ALA A 20 -31.40 4.06 19.35
C ALA A 20 -32.06 3.60 18.06
N GLN A 21 -32.23 2.28 17.92
CA GLN A 21 -32.96 1.68 16.81
C GLN A 21 -34.42 2.15 16.90
N PRO A 22 -34.97 2.88 15.91
CA PRO A 22 -36.39 3.15 15.91
C PRO A 22 -37.10 1.85 15.55
N ASP A 23 -37.81 1.29 16.53
CA ASP A 23 -38.73 0.19 16.33
C ASP A 23 -39.90 0.70 15.46
N GLY A 24 -40.16 0.00 14.36
CA GLY A 24 -41.43 0.09 13.66
C GLY A 24 -41.46 0.87 12.35
N ALA A 25 -41.78 0.12 11.30
CA ALA A 25 -42.47 0.51 10.07
C ALA A 25 -41.64 1.05 8.88
N ARG A 26 -41.53 0.17 7.88
CA ARG A 26 -41.57 0.43 6.44
C ARG A 26 -40.45 1.32 5.85
N GLY A 27 -39.40 0.61 5.43
CA GLY A 27 -38.95 0.62 4.04
C GLY A 27 -38.24 1.87 3.54
N THR A 28 -36.92 1.83 3.50
CA THR A 28 -36.11 2.39 2.42
C THR A 28 -34.77 1.66 2.36
N ALA A 29 -34.51 1.04 1.21
CA ALA A 29 -33.21 0.61 0.71
C ALA A 29 -32.03 0.64 1.71
N THR A 30 -31.64 -0.53 2.22
CA THR A 30 -30.23 -0.82 2.52
C THR A 30 -29.47 -0.88 1.18
N GLY A 31 -29.40 0.28 0.53
CA GLY A 31 -28.61 0.52 -0.65
C GLY A 31 -27.15 0.40 -0.24
N LEU A 32 -26.53 -0.72 -0.66
CA LEU A 32 -25.42 -0.65 -1.59
C LEU A 32 -24.51 0.56 -1.34
N VAL A 33 -23.92 0.67 -0.14
CA VAL A 33 -22.75 1.52 -0.01
C VAL A 33 -21.64 0.67 -0.63
N PRO A 34 -21.16 0.95 -1.85
CA PRO A 34 -20.01 0.23 -2.35
C PRO A 34 -18.87 0.51 -1.38
N THR A 35 -18.45 -0.53 -0.65
CA THR A 35 -17.24 -0.44 0.16
C THR A 35 -16.07 -0.28 -0.82
N VAL A 36 -15.72 0.96 -1.13
CA VAL A 36 -14.42 1.31 -1.70
C VAL A 36 -13.41 1.10 -0.58
N GLY A 37 -13.05 -0.17 -0.36
CA GLY A 37 -11.89 -0.49 0.46
C GLY A 37 -10.72 0.33 -0.04
N LEU A 38 -9.98 0.95 0.88
CA LEU A 38 -8.75 1.67 0.55
C LEU A 38 -7.96 0.82 -0.45
N PRO A 39 -7.46 1.37 -1.56
CA PRO A 39 -6.67 0.60 -2.49
C PRO A 39 -5.39 0.18 -1.76
N SER A 40 -5.41 -1.00 -1.15
CA SER A 40 -4.23 -1.65 -0.60
C SER A 40 -3.39 -2.03 -1.80
N ARG A 41 -2.53 -1.10 -2.23
CA ARG A 41 -1.60 -1.31 -3.33
C ARG A 41 -0.59 -2.33 -2.83
N GLU A 42 -0.86 -3.60 -3.08
CA GLU A 42 0.06 -4.67 -2.76
C GLU A 42 1.33 -4.48 -3.59
N TRP A 43 2.49 -4.54 -2.94
CA TRP A 43 3.80 -4.40 -3.58
C TRP A 43 4.52 -5.75 -3.54
N GLU A 44 5.18 -6.10 -4.64
CA GLU A 44 6.24 -7.10 -4.65
C GLU A 44 7.57 -6.40 -4.34
N TYR A 45 8.49 -7.09 -3.66
CA TYR A 45 9.80 -6.56 -3.30
C TYR A 45 10.91 -7.49 -3.79
N THR A 46 12.04 -6.91 -4.18
CA THR A 46 13.27 -7.63 -4.50
C THR A 46 14.48 -6.85 -4.00
N THR A 47 15.60 -7.55 -3.79
CA THR A 47 16.84 -6.97 -3.30
C THR A 47 18.00 -7.30 -4.21
N LYS A 48 18.86 -6.32 -4.49
CA LYS A 48 20.20 -6.54 -5.07
C LYS A 48 21.26 -6.09 -4.09
N VAL A 49 22.30 -6.90 -3.92
CA VAL A 49 23.41 -6.61 -3.02
C VAL A 49 24.62 -6.25 -3.86
N LEU A 50 25.20 -5.09 -3.59
CA LEU A 50 26.41 -4.59 -4.25
C LEU A 50 27.51 -4.38 -3.22
N SER A 51 28.76 -4.56 -3.61
CA SER A 51 29.89 -4.14 -2.78
C SER A 51 30.03 -2.61 -2.78
N VAL A 52 30.70 -2.05 -1.78
CA VAL A 52 31.03 -0.61 -1.76
C VAL A 52 31.82 -0.19 -3.00
N ALA A 53 32.72 -1.04 -3.51
CA ALA A 53 33.48 -0.76 -4.73
C ALA A 53 32.58 -0.65 -5.97
N GLN A 54 31.60 -1.55 -6.11
CA GLN A 54 30.61 -1.49 -7.19
C GLN A 54 29.73 -0.24 -7.10
N VAL A 55 29.44 0.22 -5.90
CA VAL A 55 28.68 1.47 -5.70
C VAL A 55 29.53 2.69 -6.02
N ALA A 56 30.80 2.69 -5.61
CA ALA A 56 31.75 3.78 -5.85
C ALA A 56 32.11 3.93 -7.33
N ASP A 57 32.09 2.85 -8.11
CA ASP A 57 32.22 2.87 -9.57
C ASP A 57 31.11 3.69 -10.25
N GLY A 58 29.92 3.79 -9.64
CA GLY A 58 28.79 4.59 -10.12
C GLY A 58 28.08 4.01 -11.35
N VAL A 59 28.81 3.42 -12.29
CA VAL A 59 28.26 2.80 -13.51
C VAL A 59 27.46 1.55 -13.18
N THR A 60 27.95 0.72 -12.26
CA THR A 60 27.29 -0.53 -11.86
C THR A 60 25.90 -0.27 -11.27
N VAL A 61 25.75 0.77 -10.44
CA VAL A 61 24.44 1.14 -9.84
C VAL A 61 23.46 1.55 -10.93
N VAL A 62 23.90 2.41 -11.86
CA VAL A 62 23.06 2.87 -12.97
C VAL A 62 22.61 1.69 -13.84
N LYS A 63 23.52 0.78 -14.18
CA LYS A 63 23.19 -0.42 -14.97
C LYS A 63 22.15 -1.28 -14.25
N VAL A 64 22.38 -1.55 -12.96
CA VAL A 64 21.46 -2.35 -12.13
C VAL A 64 20.06 -1.75 -12.09
N LEU A 65 19.95 -0.42 -11.94
CA LEU A 65 18.67 0.29 -11.90
C LEU A 65 18.00 0.36 -13.28
N GLN A 66 18.75 0.49 -14.37
CA GLN A 66 18.20 0.45 -15.73
C GLN A 66 17.62 -0.93 -16.06
N GLU A 67 18.36 -2.00 -15.76
CA GLU A 67 17.90 -3.38 -15.96
C GLU A 67 16.63 -3.64 -15.13
N ALA A 68 16.64 -3.24 -13.85
CA ALA A 68 15.49 -3.39 -12.98
C ALA A 68 14.28 -2.57 -13.45
N GLY A 69 14.49 -1.34 -13.93
CA GLY A 69 13.45 -0.49 -14.48
C GLY A 69 12.81 -1.07 -15.75
N ALA A 70 13.60 -1.73 -16.61
CA ALA A 70 13.08 -2.44 -17.78
C ALA A 70 12.16 -3.62 -17.40
N GLU A 71 12.39 -4.23 -16.23
CA GLU A 71 11.56 -5.28 -15.63
C GLU A 71 10.37 -4.74 -14.80
N GLY A 72 10.21 -3.41 -14.73
CA GLY A 72 9.15 -2.74 -13.99
C GLY A 72 9.38 -2.63 -12.49
N TRP A 73 10.63 -2.76 -12.03
CA TRP A 73 11.01 -2.52 -10.64
C TRP A 73 11.42 -1.07 -10.41
N ASP A 74 10.89 -0.47 -9.34
CA ASP A 74 11.25 0.86 -8.87
C ASP A 74 12.17 0.78 -7.64
N LEU A 75 13.14 1.69 -7.56
CA LEU A 75 13.97 1.85 -6.35
C LEU A 75 13.10 2.25 -5.16
N ALA A 76 13.15 1.47 -4.08
CA ALA A 76 12.41 1.72 -2.85
C ALA A 76 13.30 2.26 -1.72
N SER A 77 14.48 1.67 -1.53
CA SER A 77 15.43 2.11 -0.49
C SER A 77 16.83 1.58 -0.76
N VAL A 78 17.84 2.22 -0.16
CA VAL A 78 19.22 1.74 -0.12
C VAL A 78 19.64 1.62 1.33
N MET A 79 20.06 0.43 1.75
CA MET A 79 20.48 0.15 3.12
C MET A 79 22.00 -0.09 3.17
N ASP A 80 22.61 0.39 4.26
CA ASP A 80 23.99 0.10 4.60
C ASP A 80 24.09 -1.28 5.25
N GLY A 81 24.99 -2.12 4.74
CA GLY A 81 25.29 -3.44 5.30
C GLY A 81 26.77 -3.60 5.65
N GLY A 82 27.46 -2.50 6.00
CA GLY A 82 28.91 -2.48 6.22
C GLY A 82 29.71 -2.48 4.92
N ASP A 83 30.28 -3.62 4.54
CA ASP A 83 31.06 -3.77 3.30
C ASP A 83 30.21 -3.86 2.02
N LYS A 84 28.88 -3.84 2.17
CA LYS A 84 27.91 -3.94 1.08
C LYS A 84 26.82 -2.88 1.19
N ARG A 85 26.17 -2.62 0.05
CA ARG A 85 24.93 -1.85 -0.07
C ARG A 85 23.83 -2.77 -0.55
N VAL A 86 22.69 -2.70 0.13
CA VAL A 86 21.48 -3.43 -0.26
C VAL A 86 20.53 -2.47 -0.94
N ILE A 87 20.24 -2.72 -2.21
CA ILE A 87 19.26 -1.99 -3.00
C ILE A 87 17.92 -2.73 -2.90
N LEU A 88 16.97 -2.14 -2.20
CA LEU A 88 15.58 -2.61 -2.14
C LEU A 88 14.80 -1.99 -3.28
N MET A 89 14.12 -2.82 -4.06
CA MET A 89 13.23 -2.40 -5.14
C MET A 89 11.83 -2.95 -4.92
N ARG A 90 10.84 -2.28 -5.50
CA ARG A 90 9.42 -2.68 -5.41
C ARG A 90 8.72 -2.54 -6.75
N ARG A 91 7.65 -3.29 -6.96
CA ARG A 91 6.73 -3.09 -8.09
C ARG A 91 5.29 -3.38 -7.67
N PRO A 92 4.27 -2.79 -8.31
CA PRO A 92 2.88 -3.11 -8.01
C PRO A 92 2.60 -4.57 -8.31
N LYS A 93 2.04 -5.30 -7.34
CA LYS A 93 1.59 -6.68 -7.56
C LYS A 93 0.44 -6.64 -8.56
N ARG A 94 0.59 -7.35 -9.68
CA ARG A 94 -0.50 -7.46 -10.65
C ARG A 94 -1.67 -8.18 -9.99
N SER A 95 -2.74 -7.44 -9.69
CA SER A 95 -3.95 -8.02 -9.10
C SER A 95 -4.58 -8.98 -10.11
N ALA A 96 -4.92 -10.20 -9.68
CA ALA A 96 -5.61 -11.20 -10.51
C ALA A 96 -6.95 -10.70 -11.11
N ARG A 97 -7.47 -9.57 -10.63
CA ARG A 97 -8.70 -8.93 -11.12
C ARG A 97 -8.52 -8.26 -12.48
N GLU A 98 -7.32 -7.77 -12.83
CA GLU A 98 -7.05 -7.17 -14.15
C GLU A 98 -7.16 -8.21 -15.29
N SER A 99 -7.02 -9.50 -14.98
CA SER A 99 -7.24 -10.61 -15.92
C SER A 99 -8.71 -10.89 -16.22
N ARG A 100 -9.65 -10.42 -15.37
CA ARG A 100 -11.08 -10.54 -15.64
C ARG A 100 -11.58 -9.25 -16.27
N ARG A 101 -11.28 -9.06 -17.56
CA ARG A 101 -11.99 -8.07 -18.39
C ARG A 101 -13.48 -8.35 -18.30
N VAL A 102 -14.21 -7.55 -17.53
CA VAL A 102 -15.67 -7.50 -17.56
C VAL A 102 -16.07 -6.59 -18.72
N GLY A 103 -16.19 -7.18 -19.91
CA GLY A 103 -16.83 -6.54 -21.05
C GLY A 103 -18.29 -6.97 -21.10
N PHE A 104 -19.22 -6.02 -21.20
CA PHE A 104 -20.58 -6.34 -21.62
C PHE A 104 -20.51 -6.90 -23.03
N ALA A 105 -21.13 -8.07 -23.27
CA ALA A 105 -21.28 -8.58 -24.62
C ALA A 105 -22.04 -7.53 -25.46
N PRO A 106 -21.59 -7.23 -26.70
CA PRO A 106 -22.31 -6.33 -27.57
C PRO A 106 -23.74 -6.87 -27.82
N PRO A 107 -24.77 -6.00 -27.90
CA PRO A 107 -26.14 -6.45 -28.12
C PRO A 107 -26.23 -7.20 -29.45
N ALA A 108 -26.87 -8.37 -29.43
CA ALA A 108 -27.14 -9.14 -30.64
C ALA A 108 -28.16 -8.38 -31.50
N THR A 109 -27.74 -7.93 -32.68
CA THR A 109 -28.63 -7.35 -33.69
C THR A 109 -29.62 -8.42 -34.16
N ASN A 110 -30.93 -8.17 -34.05
CA ASN A 110 -31.99 -8.94 -34.70
C ASN A 110 -32.08 -8.59 -36.18
#